data_AF-A0AAW4IDG3-F1
#
_entry.id   AF-A0AAW4IDG3-F1
#
_cell.length_a   1.000
_cell.length_b   1.000
_cell.length_c   1.000
_cell.angle_alpha   90.00
_cell.angle_beta   90.00
_cell.angle_gamma   90.00
#
_symmetry.space_group_name_H-M   'P 1'
#
loop_
_entity.id
_entity.type
_entity.pdbx_description
1 polymer ?
#
loop_
_entity_poly.entity_id
_entity_poly.type
_entity_poly.pdbx_seq_one_letter_code
_entity_poly.pdbx_strand_id
1 'polypeptide(L)'
;CTSRRVLWSNVLTLIAQKPWLGWGWGELDYAHYITLFPGERFCVLLDNAHNLPLHLAVELGLPAAVALCGVVVAGCLWARPWRETEPVRQLAWGVLAIIGLHSMLEYPLWYGPFQVVALLSAAILVWPRRDEASDGRAWPAGAAALVAALAVLGACGLAAWDYHRVSQLYKPGAQRAAAYREDTQAKVSHSLLFSGPLDFARLTTTGLTRDNAARMNALAQELLHYSPEPRVIEVLVESAVMLGKDDEAAFHMKRYRAAYPDDYARWMGAGGTRASQAR
;
A
#
# COMPACT_ATOMS: atom_id res chain seq x y z
N CYS A 1 -22.34 -3.67 -2.34
CA CYS A 1 -20.95 -4.16 -2.30
C CYS A 1 -19.97 -3.28 -1.54
N THR A 2 -20.22 -1.98 -1.29
CA THR A 2 -19.24 -1.07 -0.65
C THR A 2 -19.35 -0.96 0.88
N SER A 3 -20.13 -1.82 1.56
CA SER A 3 -20.31 -1.69 3.01
C SER A 3 -19.10 -2.22 3.80
N ARG A 4 -18.82 -1.64 4.97
CA ARG A 4 -17.80 -2.14 5.92
C ARG A 4 -18.04 -3.59 6.32
N ARG A 5 -19.30 -4.01 6.43
CA ARG A 5 -19.67 -5.40 6.73
C ARG A 5 -19.20 -6.38 5.66
N VAL A 6 -19.39 -6.04 4.38
CA VAL A 6 -18.92 -6.87 3.25
C VAL A 6 -17.39 -6.90 3.23
N LEU A 7 -16.75 -5.74 3.42
CA LEU A 7 -15.30 -5.62 3.51
C LEU A 7 -14.72 -6.54 4.59
N TRP A 8 -15.21 -6.44 5.83
CA TRP A 8 -14.72 -7.26 6.94
C TRP A 8 -15.05 -8.73 6.76
N SER A 9 -16.20 -9.09 6.17
CA SER A 9 -16.51 -10.48 5.82
C SER A 9 -15.47 -11.07 4.83
N ASN A 10 -15.08 -10.28 3.83
CA ASN A 10 -14.02 -10.68 2.90
C ASN A 10 -12.68 -10.83 3.61
N VAL A 11 -12.27 -9.85 4.42
CA VAL A 11 -11.01 -9.91 5.18
C VAL A 11 -10.97 -11.11 6.12
N LEU A 12 -12.05 -11.40 6.84
CA LEU A 12 -12.15 -12.59 7.69
C LEU A 12 -12.03 -13.90 6.90
N THR A 13 -12.59 -13.94 5.69
CA THR A 13 -12.42 -15.09 4.77
C THR A 13 -10.95 -15.26 4.37
N LEU A 14 -10.22 -14.16 4.13
CA LEU A 14 -8.79 -14.20 3.81
C LEU A 14 -7.94 -14.63 5.01
N ILE A 15 -8.24 -14.12 6.22
CA ILE A 15 -7.59 -14.54 7.47
C ILE A 15 -7.77 -16.05 7.68
N ALA A 16 -8.97 -16.57 7.45
CA ALA A 16 -9.26 -18.00 7.61
C ALA A 16 -8.45 -18.89 6.66
N GLN A 17 -8.03 -18.39 5.49
CA GLN A 17 -7.20 -19.13 4.55
C GLN A 17 -5.72 -19.19 4.97
N LYS A 18 -5.19 -18.14 5.60
CA LYS A 18 -3.79 -18.06 6.04
C LYS A 18 -3.67 -17.50 7.48
N PRO A 19 -4.18 -18.19 8.50
CA PRO A 19 -4.34 -17.61 9.84
C PRO A 19 -3.03 -17.39 10.60
N TRP A 20 -1.95 -18.10 10.23
CA TRP A 20 -0.71 -18.12 11.01
C TRP A 20 0.29 -17.05 10.59
N LEU A 21 0.57 -16.96 9.29
CA LEU A 21 1.57 -16.05 8.72
C LEU A 21 0.95 -14.94 7.88
N GLY A 22 -0.37 -14.97 7.68
CA GLY A 22 -1.07 -14.03 6.81
C GLY A 22 -0.71 -14.22 5.33
N TRP A 23 -1.10 -13.23 4.53
CA TRP A 23 -0.83 -13.19 3.10
C TRP A 23 0.51 -12.58 2.73
N GLY A 24 1.14 -11.85 3.64
CA GLY A 24 2.31 -11.01 3.41
C GLY A 24 1.99 -9.53 3.64
N TRP A 25 3.02 -8.76 3.95
CA TRP A 25 2.90 -7.30 4.13
C TRP A 25 2.58 -6.63 2.79
N GLY A 26 1.52 -5.82 2.74
CA GLY A 26 1.05 -5.15 1.53
C GLY A 26 0.32 -6.05 0.54
N GLU A 27 -0.12 -7.24 0.95
CA GLU A 27 -0.71 -8.26 0.04
C GLU A 27 -2.24 -8.31 0.09
N LEU A 28 -2.90 -7.40 0.82
CA LEU A 28 -4.36 -7.46 0.99
C LEU A 28 -5.11 -7.31 -0.34
N ASP A 29 -4.68 -6.41 -1.21
CA ASP A 29 -5.29 -6.17 -2.51
C ASP A 29 -5.13 -7.39 -3.43
N TYR A 30 -3.94 -7.99 -3.47
CA TYR A 30 -3.64 -9.24 -4.18
C TYR A 30 -4.46 -10.40 -3.63
N ALA A 31 -4.44 -10.61 -2.31
CA ALA A 31 -5.20 -11.66 -1.63
C ALA A 31 -6.69 -11.55 -1.92
N HIS A 32 -7.21 -10.32 -1.93
CA HIS A 32 -8.60 -10.06 -2.27
C HIS A 32 -8.87 -10.32 -3.76
N TYR A 33 -8.00 -9.90 -4.68
CA TYR A 33 -8.12 -10.20 -6.10
C TYR A 33 -8.08 -11.70 -6.43
N ILE A 34 -7.11 -12.43 -5.87
CA ILE A 34 -6.88 -13.85 -6.17
C ILE A 34 -7.96 -14.77 -5.57
N THR A 35 -8.71 -14.27 -4.58
CA THR A 35 -9.74 -15.03 -3.89
C THR A 35 -11.11 -14.86 -4.53
N LEU A 36 -11.76 -15.99 -4.84
CA LEU A 36 -13.18 -16.03 -5.16
C LEU A 36 -13.97 -16.21 -3.86
N PHE A 37 -14.75 -15.19 -3.49
CA PHE A 37 -15.52 -15.22 -2.26
C PHE A 37 -16.82 -16.02 -2.44
N PRO A 38 -17.27 -16.78 -1.41
CA PRO A 38 -18.53 -17.52 -1.46
C PRO A 38 -19.77 -16.61 -1.36
N GLY A 39 -19.59 -15.38 -0.89
CA GLY A 39 -20.66 -14.38 -0.73
C GLY A 39 -20.40 -13.10 -1.51
N GLU A 40 -21.04 -12.02 -1.08
CA GLU A 40 -20.87 -10.70 -1.71
C GLU A 40 -19.40 -10.25 -1.64
N ARG A 41 -18.86 -9.86 -2.79
CA ARG A 41 -17.50 -9.32 -2.89
C ARG A 41 -17.52 -7.80 -2.70
N PHE A 42 -16.58 -7.27 -1.93
CA PHE A 42 -16.32 -5.83 -1.91
C PHE A 42 -15.82 -5.36 -3.29
N CYS A 43 -16.48 -4.37 -3.88
CA CYS A 43 -16.35 -4.06 -5.31
C CYS A 43 -15.34 -2.97 -5.66
N VAL A 44 -14.67 -2.39 -4.66
CA VAL A 44 -13.58 -1.42 -4.86
C VAL A 44 -12.27 -2.12 -4.54
N LEU A 45 -11.19 -1.73 -5.24
CA LEU A 45 -9.84 -2.18 -4.91
C LEU A 45 -9.57 -1.91 -3.43
N LEU A 46 -9.14 -2.95 -2.70
CA LEU A 46 -9.02 -2.94 -1.25
C LEU A 46 -7.55 -2.91 -0.83
N ASP A 47 -7.03 -1.72 -0.54
CA ASP A 47 -5.64 -1.53 -0.11
C ASP A 47 -5.46 -1.60 1.42
N ASN A 48 -6.55 -1.55 2.20
CA ASN A 48 -6.51 -1.66 3.65
C ASN A 48 -7.83 -2.20 4.22
N ALA A 49 -7.78 -2.80 5.41
CA ALA A 49 -8.98 -3.40 6.03
C ALA A 49 -9.89 -2.38 6.73
N HIS A 50 -9.49 -1.09 6.78
CA HIS A 50 -10.12 -0.03 7.56
C HIS A 50 -10.38 -0.42 9.03
N ASN A 51 -9.53 -1.31 9.54
CA ASN A 51 -9.53 -1.81 10.90
C ASN A 51 -8.14 -2.40 11.18
N LEU A 52 -7.35 -1.69 11.98
CA LEU A 52 -5.95 -2.03 12.22
C LEU A 52 -5.72 -3.48 12.69
N PRO A 53 -6.44 -4.02 13.71
CA PRO A 53 -6.31 -5.42 14.09
C PRO A 53 -6.59 -6.42 12.96
N LEU A 54 -7.67 -6.21 12.19
CA LEU A 54 -7.99 -7.09 11.05
C LEU A 54 -6.94 -6.99 9.94
N HIS A 55 -6.39 -5.80 9.70
CA HIS A 55 -5.35 -5.62 8.71
C HIS A 55 -4.05 -6.33 9.11
N LEU A 56 -3.61 -6.18 10.37
CA LEU A 56 -2.45 -6.93 10.87
C LEU A 56 -2.69 -8.45 10.77
N ALA A 57 -3.91 -8.91 11.05
CA ALA A 57 -4.24 -10.32 11.01
C ALA A 57 -4.23 -10.90 9.58
N VAL A 58 -4.71 -10.15 8.58
CA VAL A 58 -4.73 -10.64 7.19
C VAL A 58 -3.35 -10.62 6.57
N GLU A 59 -2.52 -9.64 6.88
CA GLU A 59 -1.18 -9.51 6.29
C GLU A 59 -0.12 -10.34 7.01
N LEU A 60 -0.11 -10.34 8.35
CA LEU A 60 0.94 -10.97 9.16
C LEU A 60 0.48 -12.20 9.95
N GLY A 61 -0.82 -12.48 9.94
CA GLY A 61 -1.42 -13.57 10.70
C GLY A 61 -1.86 -13.20 12.12
N LEU A 62 -2.69 -14.05 12.70
CA LEU A 62 -3.27 -13.88 14.04
C LEU A 62 -2.21 -13.80 15.15
N PRO A 63 -1.14 -14.63 15.19
CA PRO A 63 -0.13 -14.52 16.24
C PRO A 63 0.54 -13.16 16.27
N ALA A 64 0.97 -12.64 15.11
CA ALA A 64 1.60 -11.34 14.99
C ALA A 64 0.63 -10.21 15.35
N ALA A 65 -0.61 -10.27 14.86
CA ALA A 65 -1.64 -9.28 15.18
C ALA A 65 -1.92 -9.21 16.70
N VAL A 66 -2.10 -10.35 17.36
CA VAL A 66 -2.33 -10.41 18.82
C VAL A 66 -1.12 -9.90 19.58
N ALA A 67 0.10 -10.27 19.18
CA ALA A 67 1.31 -9.79 19.83
C ALA A 67 1.46 -8.27 19.72
N LEU A 68 1.31 -7.71 18.50
CA LEU A 68 1.44 -6.27 18.25
C LEU A 68 0.34 -5.47 18.97
N CYS A 69 -0.92 -5.89 18.86
CA CYS A 69 -2.02 -5.25 19.60
C CYS A 69 -1.82 -5.39 21.11
N GLY A 70 -1.34 -6.55 21.58
CA GLY A 70 -1.05 -6.82 22.99
C GLY A 70 0.04 -5.91 23.54
N VAL A 71 1.13 -5.67 22.79
CA VAL A 71 2.19 -4.72 23.15
C VAL A 71 1.64 -3.30 23.27
N VAL A 72 0.80 -2.86 22.34
CA VAL A 72 0.17 -1.53 22.40
C VAL A 72 -0.72 -1.40 23.64
N VAL A 73 -1.59 -2.39 23.89
CA VAL A 73 -2.47 -2.40 25.06
C VAL A 73 -1.66 -2.42 26.36
N ALA A 74 -0.67 -3.30 26.47
CA ALA A 74 0.20 -3.39 27.64
C ALA A 74 0.98 -2.09 27.87
N GLY A 75 1.48 -1.47 26.81
CA GLY A 75 2.15 -0.17 26.85
C GLY A 75 1.25 0.95 27.37
N CYS A 76 0.01 1.03 26.87
CA CYS A 76 -0.99 1.97 27.38
C CYS A 76 -1.33 1.72 28.85
N LEU A 77 -1.49 0.46 29.25
CA LEU A 77 -1.78 0.09 30.63
C LEU A 77 -0.63 0.45 31.59
N TRP A 78 0.61 0.23 31.13
CA TRP A 78 1.81 0.54 31.90
C TRP A 78 2.05 2.05 32.03
N ALA A 79 1.85 2.80 30.94
CA ALA A 79 2.02 4.24 30.91
C ALA A 79 0.91 5.01 31.66
N ARG A 80 -0.26 4.37 31.90
CA ARG A 80 -1.39 4.91 32.66
C ARG A 80 -1.78 6.34 32.22
N PRO A 81 -2.15 6.56 30.94
CA PRO A 81 -2.47 7.89 30.41
C PRO A 81 -3.57 8.62 31.19
N TRP A 82 -4.50 7.88 31.81
CA TRP A 82 -5.56 8.43 32.67
C TRP A 82 -5.04 9.03 34.00
N ARG A 83 -3.75 8.87 34.33
CA ARG A 83 -3.08 9.54 35.46
C ARG A 83 -2.14 10.65 35.00
N GLU A 84 -2.02 10.90 33.70
CA GLU A 84 -1.17 11.98 33.19
C GLU A 84 -1.77 13.33 33.58
N THR A 85 -0.94 14.23 34.09
CA THR A 85 -1.35 15.55 34.58
C THR A 85 -0.74 16.68 33.75
N GLU A 86 0.31 16.39 32.98
CA GLU A 86 0.98 17.39 32.16
C GLU A 86 0.16 17.65 30.86
N PRO A 87 -0.26 18.89 30.58
CA PRO A 87 -1.20 19.18 29.49
C PRO A 87 -0.72 18.76 28.09
N VAL A 88 0.58 18.92 27.80
CA VAL A 88 1.13 18.58 26.47
C VAL A 88 1.12 17.05 26.25
N ARG A 89 1.43 16.28 27.29
CA ARG A 89 1.38 14.80 27.28
C ARG A 89 -0.06 14.28 27.24
N GLN A 90 -0.99 14.94 27.94
CA GLN A 90 -2.43 14.64 27.81
C GLN A 90 -2.90 14.83 26.37
N LEU A 91 -2.50 15.94 25.72
CA LEU A 91 -2.79 16.17 24.30
C LEU A 91 -2.20 15.07 23.41
N ALA A 92 -0.93 14.70 23.62
CA ALA A 92 -0.28 13.64 22.85
C ALA A 92 -1.02 12.28 22.97
N TRP A 93 -1.43 11.90 24.19
CA TRP A 93 -2.25 10.71 24.40
C TRP A 93 -3.62 10.80 23.73
N GLY A 94 -4.29 11.95 23.84
CA GLY A 94 -5.58 12.19 23.20
C GLY A 94 -5.51 12.06 21.68
N VAL A 95 -4.46 12.60 21.07
CA VAL A 95 -4.18 12.50 19.64
C VAL A 95 -3.95 11.03 19.24
N LEU A 96 -3.12 10.29 19.97
CA LEU A 96 -2.90 8.86 19.70
C LEU A 96 -4.18 8.04 19.85
N ALA A 97 -5.03 8.36 20.83
CA ALA A 97 -6.32 7.70 21.01
C ALA A 97 -7.26 7.96 19.83
N ILE A 98 -7.33 9.21 19.34
CA ILE A 98 -8.15 9.57 18.17
C ILE A 98 -7.63 8.87 16.91
N ILE A 99 -6.31 8.87 16.67
CA ILE A 99 -5.71 8.17 15.54
C ILE A 99 -5.98 6.66 15.62
N GLY A 100 -5.83 6.07 16.81
CA GLY A 100 -6.10 4.66 17.05
C GLY A 100 -7.56 4.30 16.75
N LEU A 101 -8.51 5.09 17.27
CA LEU A 101 -9.93 4.91 17.01
C LEU A 101 -10.25 5.08 15.52
N HIS A 102 -9.71 6.12 14.88
CA HIS A 102 -9.91 6.35 13.45
C HIS A 102 -9.37 5.18 12.61
N SER A 103 -8.21 4.64 12.98
CA SER A 103 -7.59 3.46 12.35
C SER A 103 -8.38 2.16 12.53
N MET A 104 -9.36 2.13 13.43
CA MET A 104 -10.25 0.98 13.65
C MET A 104 -11.55 1.04 12.82
N LEU A 105 -11.93 2.22 12.31
CA LEU A 105 -13.23 2.44 11.65
C LEU A 105 -13.11 3.00 10.22
N GLU A 106 -12.16 3.90 10.00
CA GLU A 106 -12.04 4.68 8.77
C GLU A 106 -10.67 4.50 8.16
N TYR A 107 -9.78 5.49 8.16
CA TYR A 107 -8.52 5.39 7.43
C TYR A 107 -7.42 4.71 8.25
N PRO A 108 -6.54 3.93 7.60
CA PRO A 108 -5.49 3.23 8.30
C PRO A 108 -4.42 4.16 8.87
N LEU A 109 -3.72 3.65 9.90
CA LEU A 109 -2.58 4.35 10.51
C LEU A 109 -1.46 4.65 9.50
N TRP A 110 -1.34 3.86 8.43
CA TRP A 110 -0.35 4.07 7.38
C TRP A 110 -0.65 5.21 6.41
N TYR A 111 -1.68 6.02 6.69
CA TYR A 111 -1.82 7.32 6.07
C TYR A 111 -0.73 8.28 6.58
N GLY A 112 0.11 8.79 5.68
CA GLY A 112 1.31 9.57 6.01
C GLY A 112 1.10 10.69 7.05
N PRO A 113 0.07 11.55 6.91
CA PRO A 113 -0.24 12.57 7.92
C PRO A 113 -0.47 12.00 9.33
N PHE A 114 -1.11 10.83 9.47
CA PHE A 114 -1.31 10.19 10.77
C PHE A 114 -0.02 9.64 11.34
N GLN A 115 0.85 9.06 10.52
CA GLN A 115 2.17 8.57 10.96
C GLN A 115 3.00 9.72 11.55
N VAL A 116 3.06 10.87 10.87
CA VAL A 116 3.81 12.04 11.36
C VAL A 116 3.29 12.49 12.72
N VAL A 117 1.96 12.65 12.84
CA VAL A 117 1.34 13.13 14.08
C VAL A 117 1.48 12.08 15.21
N ALA A 118 1.38 10.80 14.90
CA ALA A 118 1.58 9.71 15.86
C ALA A 118 3.03 9.66 16.35
N LEU A 119 4.01 9.79 15.46
CA LEU A 119 5.44 9.82 15.81
C LEU A 119 5.78 11.04 16.66
N LEU A 120 5.26 12.22 16.34
CA LEU A 120 5.43 13.42 17.16
C LEU A 120 4.82 13.24 18.55
N SER A 121 3.62 12.66 18.62
CA SER A 121 2.96 12.38 19.90
C SER A 121 3.77 11.38 20.73
N ALA A 122 4.26 10.29 20.11
CA ALA A 122 5.13 9.32 20.77
C ALA A 122 6.45 9.96 21.22
N ALA A 123 7.06 10.82 20.41
CA ALA A 123 8.27 11.55 20.77
C ALA A 123 8.06 12.43 22.00
N ILE A 124 6.95 13.16 22.10
CA ILE A 124 6.57 13.94 23.28
C ILE A 124 6.45 13.05 24.53
N LEU A 125 5.88 11.86 24.37
CA LEU A 125 5.65 10.93 25.48
C LEU A 125 6.92 10.25 25.98
N VAL A 126 7.89 10.01 25.09
CA VAL A 126 9.20 9.43 25.40
C VAL A 126 10.20 10.50 25.86
N TRP A 127 10.00 11.76 25.50
CA TRP A 127 10.88 12.84 25.92
C TRP A 127 10.89 13.00 27.45
N PRO A 128 12.07 13.15 28.09
CA PRO A 128 12.18 13.31 29.54
C PRO A 128 11.36 14.48 30.06
N ARG A 129 10.80 14.35 31.26
CA ARG A 129 10.13 15.48 31.93
C ARG A 129 11.15 16.58 32.22
N ARG A 130 10.73 17.84 32.10
CA ARG A 130 11.61 19.00 32.36
C ARG A 130 12.26 18.96 33.74
N ASP A 131 11.54 18.44 34.74
CA ASP A 131 12.04 18.28 36.11
C ASP A 131 13.10 17.17 36.26
N GLU A 132 13.17 16.22 35.33
CA GLU A 132 14.16 15.13 35.30
C GLU A 132 15.39 15.47 34.43
N ALA A 133 15.29 16.51 33.58
CA ALA A 133 16.31 16.90 32.63
C ALA A 133 17.43 17.80 33.20
N SER A 134 17.43 18.04 34.52
CA SER A 134 18.41 18.91 35.21
C SER A 134 19.81 18.31 35.39
N ASP A 135 20.00 17.02 35.10
CA ASP A 135 21.31 16.36 35.19
C ASP A 135 22.14 16.59 33.92
N GLY A 136 22.84 17.74 33.83
CA GLY A 136 24.14 18.02 33.15
C GLY A 136 24.53 17.37 31.80
N ARG A 137 23.64 16.66 31.13
CA ARG A 137 23.90 15.70 30.03
C ARG A 137 23.18 16.13 28.75
N ALA A 138 22.92 17.43 28.64
CA ALA A 138 22.17 18.06 27.54
C ALA A 138 22.90 18.00 26.19
N TRP A 139 24.24 17.93 26.18
CA TRP A 139 25.05 17.95 24.96
C TRP A 139 24.92 16.68 24.08
N PRO A 140 25.04 15.43 24.60
CA PRO A 140 24.85 14.24 23.78
C PRO A 140 23.40 14.07 23.27
N ALA A 141 22.41 14.54 24.02
CA ALA A 141 21.00 14.52 23.59
C ALA A 141 20.73 15.50 22.44
N GLY A 142 21.32 16.70 22.48
CA GLY A 142 21.20 17.70 21.40
C GLY A 142 21.88 17.25 20.11
N ALA A 143 23.08 16.65 20.20
CA ALA A 143 23.77 16.11 19.03
C ALA A 143 23.01 14.93 18.40
N ALA A 144 22.47 14.02 19.21
CA ALA A 144 21.66 12.91 18.72
C ALA A 144 20.36 13.39 18.05
N ALA A 145 19.69 14.39 18.64
CA ALA A 145 18.50 15.00 18.06
C ALA A 145 18.80 15.69 16.72
N LEU A 146 19.93 16.40 16.62
CA LEU A 146 20.37 17.02 15.36
C LEU A 146 20.69 15.97 14.29
N VAL A 147 21.40 14.90 14.65
CA VAL A 147 21.69 13.79 13.72
C VAL A 147 20.39 13.14 13.24
N ALA A 148 19.44 12.87 14.13
CA ALA A 148 18.14 12.32 13.77
C ALA A 148 17.37 13.27 12.84
N ALA A 149 17.36 14.58 13.12
CA ALA A 149 16.71 15.57 12.29
C ALA A 149 17.35 15.65 10.89
N LEU A 150 18.68 15.64 10.80
CA LEU A 150 19.41 15.63 9.52
C LEU A 150 19.16 14.34 8.74
N ALA A 151 19.10 13.18 9.41
CA ALA A 151 18.78 11.91 8.78
C ALA A 151 17.35 11.91 8.21
N VAL A 152 16.36 12.42 8.96
CA VAL A 152 14.98 12.58 8.48
C VAL A 152 14.92 13.52 7.29
N LEU A 153 15.60 14.67 7.35
CA LEU A 153 15.66 15.61 6.23
C LEU A 153 16.32 14.99 4.99
N GLY A 154 17.40 14.23 5.17
CA GLY A 154 18.06 13.49 4.10
C GLY A 154 17.14 12.44 3.46
N ALA A 155 16.42 11.66 4.27
CA ALA A 155 15.45 10.68 3.79
C ALA A 155 14.28 11.34 3.03
N CYS A 156 13.75 12.45 3.55
CA CYS A 156 12.74 13.25 2.86
C CYS A 156 13.26 13.82 1.53
N GLY A 157 14.50 14.29 1.50
CA GLY A 157 15.16 14.78 0.28
C GLY A 157 15.31 13.68 -0.77
N LEU A 158 15.74 12.48 -0.37
CA LEU A 158 15.84 11.31 -1.24
C LEU A 158 14.46 10.90 -1.78
N ALA A 159 13.44 10.84 -0.91
CA ALA A 159 12.08 10.51 -1.31
C ALA A 159 11.49 11.55 -2.26
N ALA A 160 11.69 12.84 -2.00
CA ALA A 160 11.24 13.93 -2.87
C ALA A 160 11.93 13.88 -4.24
N TRP A 161 13.23 13.59 -4.27
CA TRP A 161 13.98 13.43 -5.51
C TRP A 161 13.48 12.24 -6.34
N ASP A 162 13.34 11.07 -5.73
CA ASP A 162 12.91 9.85 -6.44
C ASP A 162 11.46 9.98 -6.92
N TYR A 163 10.57 10.53 -6.07
CA TYR A 163 9.20 10.88 -6.45
C TYR A 163 9.17 11.87 -7.60
N HIS A 164 9.99 12.92 -7.56
CA HIS A 164 10.05 13.92 -8.63
C HIS A 164 10.41 13.26 -9.97
N ARG A 165 11.34 12.31 -9.98
CA ARG A 165 11.73 11.55 -11.19
C ARG A 165 10.59 10.65 -11.68
N VAL A 166 10.06 9.77 -10.83
CA VAL A 166 9.03 8.78 -11.19
C VAL A 166 7.73 9.45 -11.61
N SER A 167 7.32 10.52 -10.93
CA SER A 167 6.10 11.28 -11.28
C SER A 167 6.12 11.89 -12.68
N GLN A 168 7.29 12.03 -13.33
CA GLN A 168 7.35 12.53 -14.71
C GLN A 168 6.65 11.60 -15.70
N LEU A 169 6.62 10.29 -15.44
CA LEU A 169 5.93 9.31 -16.28
C LEU A 169 4.41 9.53 -16.32
N TYR A 170 3.85 10.10 -15.24
CA TYR A 170 2.43 10.35 -15.07
C TYR A 170 2.00 11.74 -15.51
N LYS A 171 2.94 12.58 -15.95
CA LYS A 171 2.65 13.94 -16.45
C LYS A 171 2.53 13.93 -17.97
N PRO A 172 1.60 14.72 -18.54
CA PRO A 172 1.64 15.08 -19.96
C PRO A 172 2.99 15.69 -20.32
N GLY A 173 3.49 15.47 -21.54
CA GLY A 173 4.83 15.88 -21.97
C GLY A 173 5.13 17.37 -21.72
N ALA A 174 4.14 18.26 -21.93
CA ALA A 174 4.26 19.69 -21.68
C ALA A 174 4.49 20.07 -20.20
N GLN A 175 4.00 19.25 -19.27
CA GLN A 175 4.11 19.46 -17.82
C GLN A 175 5.33 18.76 -17.20
N ARG A 176 6.06 17.95 -17.99
CA ARG A 176 7.31 17.34 -17.53
C ARG A 176 8.39 18.40 -17.39
N ALA A 177 9.24 18.23 -16.38
CA ALA A 177 10.46 19.02 -16.25
C ALA A 177 11.33 18.85 -17.50
N ALA A 178 12.04 19.90 -17.90
CA ALA A 178 12.73 19.97 -19.19
C ALA A 178 13.63 18.75 -19.46
N ALA A 179 14.38 18.29 -18.45
CA ALA A 179 15.25 17.12 -18.54
C ALA A 179 14.53 15.81 -18.86
N TYR A 180 13.22 15.70 -18.58
CA TYR A 180 12.43 14.48 -18.69
C TYR A 180 11.36 14.54 -19.79
N ARG A 181 11.36 15.55 -20.66
CA ARG A 181 10.36 15.64 -21.75
C ARG A 181 10.52 14.54 -22.79
N GLU A 182 11.76 14.18 -23.08
CA GLU A 182 12.13 13.14 -24.03
C GLU A 182 12.75 11.96 -23.29
N ASP A 183 12.51 10.76 -23.81
CA ASP A 183 13.07 9.49 -23.31
C ASP A 183 12.94 9.31 -21.78
N THR A 184 11.77 9.71 -21.25
CA THR A 184 11.50 9.72 -19.82
C THR A 184 11.68 8.34 -19.20
N GLN A 185 11.24 7.30 -19.89
CA GLN A 185 11.25 5.94 -19.37
C GLN A 185 12.67 5.39 -19.20
N ALA A 186 13.59 5.70 -20.12
CA ALA A 186 15.00 5.33 -19.95
C ALA A 186 15.66 6.15 -18.83
N LYS A 187 15.37 7.45 -18.74
CA LYS A 187 15.92 8.34 -17.69
C LYS A 187 15.46 7.99 -16.28
N VAL A 188 14.32 7.31 -16.15
CA VAL A 188 13.72 6.89 -14.88
C VAL A 188 13.69 5.38 -14.75
N SER A 189 14.60 4.67 -15.43
CA SER A 189 14.61 3.20 -15.50
C SER A 189 14.76 2.48 -14.16
N HIS A 190 15.25 3.18 -13.13
CA HIS A 190 15.45 2.68 -11.77
C HIS A 190 14.94 3.69 -10.73
N SER A 191 14.27 3.16 -9.71
CA SER A 191 13.76 3.88 -8.54
C SER A 191 14.06 3.07 -7.28
N LEU A 192 14.36 3.77 -6.18
CA LEU A 192 14.67 3.15 -4.88
C LEU A 192 13.43 2.98 -4.01
N LEU A 193 12.51 3.95 -4.07
CA LEU A 193 11.35 4.03 -3.19
C LEU A 193 10.01 3.88 -3.93
N PHE A 194 9.99 4.09 -5.26
CA PHE A 194 8.79 4.14 -6.08
C PHE A 194 8.87 3.16 -7.26
N SER A 195 9.45 1.97 -7.05
CA SER A 195 9.51 0.90 -8.05
C SER A 195 8.13 0.47 -8.53
N GLY A 196 7.16 0.28 -7.63
CA GLY A 196 5.77 -0.07 -7.97
C GLY A 196 5.13 0.91 -8.98
N PRO A 197 5.06 2.22 -8.68
CA PRO A 197 4.61 3.21 -9.67
C PRO A 197 5.43 3.21 -10.97
N LEU A 198 6.76 3.11 -10.88
CA LEU A 198 7.61 3.05 -12.09
C LEU A 198 7.23 1.87 -12.99
N ASP A 199 7.11 0.67 -12.42
CA ASP A 199 6.77 -0.55 -13.14
C ASP A 199 5.33 -0.54 -13.64
N PHE A 200 4.40 0.02 -12.86
CA PHE A 200 3.03 0.24 -13.29
C PHE A 200 2.94 1.17 -14.50
N ALA A 201 3.66 2.30 -14.47
CA ALA A 201 3.74 3.19 -15.63
C ALA A 201 4.34 2.45 -16.83
N ARG A 202 5.43 1.70 -16.63
CA ARG A 202 6.07 0.90 -17.68
C ARG A 202 5.10 -0.10 -18.31
N LEU A 203 4.35 -0.86 -17.52
CA LEU A 203 3.37 -1.83 -18.01
C LEU A 203 2.27 -1.14 -18.81
N THR A 204 1.74 -0.03 -18.29
CA THR A 204 0.53 0.58 -18.82
C THR A 204 0.75 1.60 -19.94
N THR A 205 2.00 1.98 -20.22
CA THR A 205 2.36 2.83 -21.37
C THR A 205 3.13 2.09 -22.47
N THR A 206 3.56 0.85 -22.23
CA THR A 206 4.21 0.03 -23.26
C THR A 206 3.15 -0.78 -23.99
N GLY A 207 3.07 -0.64 -25.32
CA GLY A 207 2.17 -1.46 -26.13
C GLY A 207 2.53 -2.94 -26.04
N LEU A 208 1.56 -3.80 -25.78
CA LEU A 208 1.75 -5.25 -25.77
C LEU A 208 1.91 -5.77 -27.20
N THR A 209 2.98 -6.53 -27.44
CA THR A 209 3.29 -7.19 -28.72
C THR A 209 3.72 -8.64 -28.46
N ARG A 210 3.74 -9.48 -29.50
CA ARG A 210 4.22 -10.87 -29.36
C ARG A 210 5.67 -10.93 -28.86
N ASP A 211 6.52 -10.02 -29.34
CA ASP A 211 7.95 -9.98 -28.99
C ASP A 211 8.19 -9.61 -27.53
N ASN A 212 7.32 -8.80 -26.92
CA ASN A 212 7.45 -8.38 -25.54
C ASN A 212 6.51 -9.10 -24.56
N ALA A 213 5.65 -10.02 -25.06
CA ALA A 213 4.62 -10.68 -24.28
C ALA A 213 5.16 -11.38 -23.03
N ALA A 214 6.28 -12.12 -23.14
CA ALA A 214 6.88 -12.81 -22.00
C ALA A 214 7.29 -11.86 -20.87
N ARG A 215 7.89 -10.71 -21.23
CA ARG A 215 8.32 -9.70 -20.26
C ARG A 215 7.13 -8.97 -19.64
N MET A 216 6.13 -8.62 -20.45
CA MET A 216 4.92 -7.94 -19.96
C MET A 216 4.07 -8.86 -19.07
N ASN A 217 4.01 -10.16 -19.39
CA ASN A 217 3.36 -11.16 -18.56
C ASN A 217 4.00 -11.25 -17.18
N ALA A 218 5.33 -11.42 -17.11
CA ALA A 218 6.06 -11.45 -15.84
C ALA A 218 5.88 -10.16 -15.03
N LEU A 219 6.02 -9.00 -15.67
CA LEU A 219 5.82 -7.71 -15.02
C LEU A 219 4.39 -7.53 -14.50
N ALA A 220 3.39 -7.98 -15.25
CA ALA A 220 1.99 -7.91 -14.83
C ALA A 220 1.70 -8.85 -13.64
N GLN A 221 2.32 -10.03 -13.59
CA GLN A 221 2.23 -10.93 -12.43
C GLN A 221 2.78 -10.28 -11.17
N GLU A 222 3.96 -9.67 -11.24
CA GLU A 222 4.55 -8.92 -10.13
C GLU A 222 3.67 -7.75 -9.71
N LEU A 223 3.13 -7.00 -10.68
CA LEU A 223 2.27 -5.85 -10.40
C LEU A 223 0.90 -6.21 -9.81
N LEU A 224 0.44 -7.46 -9.88
CA LEU A 224 -0.74 -7.89 -9.14
C LEU A 224 -0.55 -7.75 -7.61
N HIS A 225 0.68 -7.76 -7.13
CA HIS A 225 1.04 -7.55 -5.72
C HIS A 225 1.15 -6.07 -5.33
N TYR A 226 0.95 -5.15 -6.28
CA TYR A 226 1.02 -3.70 -6.07
C TYR A 226 -0.29 -2.99 -6.42
N SER A 227 -0.92 -3.37 -7.54
CA SER A 227 -2.20 -2.84 -7.98
C SER A 227 -2.89 -3.86 -8.89
N PRO A 228 -3.64 -4.83 -8.35
CA PRO A 228 -4.41 -5.80 -9.13
C PRO A 228 -5.66 -5.17 -9.74
N GLU A 229 -5.47 -4.18 -10.62
CA GLU A 229 -6.52 -3.42 -11.27
C GLU A 229 -6.68 -3.80 -12.76
N PRO A 230 -7.80 -3.43 -13.41
CA PRO A 230 -8.09 -3.81 -14.81
C PRO A 230 -6.92 -3.64 -15.77
N ARG A 231 -6.21 -2.50 -15.71
CA ARG A 231 -5.09 -2.19 -16.62
C ARG A 231 -3.92 -3.16 -16.50
N VAL A 232 -3.71 -3.77 -15.33
CA VAL A 232 -2.68 -4.81 -15.11
C VAL A 232 -3.21 -6.17 -15.54
N ILE A 233 -4.44 -6.48 -15.14
CA ILE A 233 -5.07 -7.78 -15.39
C ILE A 233 -5.29 -8.03 -16.89
N GLU A 234 -5.69 -7.00 -17.65
CA GLU A 234 -5.85 -7.09 -19.11
C GLU A 234 -4.53 -7.45 -19.80
N VAL A 235 -3.44 -6.75 -19.48
CA VAL A 235 -2.11 -7.04 -20.04
C VAL A 235 -1.66 -8.45 -19.64
N LEU A 236 -1.93 -8.86 -18.40
CA LEU A 236 -1.62 -10.21 -17.93
C LEU A 236 -2.34 -11.29 -18.74
N VAL A 237 -3.66 -11.16 -18.93
CA VAL A 237 -4.46 -12.14 -19.67
C VAL A 237 -4.11 -12.13 -21.15
N GLU A 238 -4.00 -10.95 -21.78
CA GLU A 238 -3.66 -10.84 -23.20
C GLU A 238 -2.26 -11.42 -23.49
N SER A 239 -1.28 -11.12 -22.64
CA SER A 239 0.08 -11.66 -22.79
C SER A 239 0.12 -13.17 -22.55
N ALA A 240 -0.64 -13.69 -21.58
CA ALA A 240 -0.76 -15.14 -21.35
C ALA A 240 -1.33 -15.85 -22.59
N VAL A 241 -2.37 -15.31 -23.22
CA VAL A 241 -2.94 -15.84 -24.47
C VAL A 241 -1.92 -15.81 -25.62
N MET A 242 -1.17 -14.70 -25.79
CA MET A 242 -0.14 -14.62 -26.82
C MET A 242 0.98 -15.66 -26.64
N LEU A 243 1.23 -16.08 -25.41
CA LEU A 243 2.25 -17.08 -25.04
C LEU A 243 1.70 -18.51 -25.04
N GLY A 244 0.42 -18.73 -25.32
CA GLY A 244 -0.23 -20.05 -25.23
C GLY A 244 -0.37 -20.58 -23.81
N LYS A 245 -0.38 -19.70 -22.79
CA LYS A 245 -0.59 -20.06 -21.38
C LYS A 245 -2.06 -20.07 -21.02
N ASP A 246 -2.81 -20.99 -21.61
CA ASP A 246 -4.28 -21.00 -21.54
C ASP A 246 -4.82 -21.13 -20.10
N ASP A 247 -4.15 -21.94 -19.25
CA ASP A 247 -4.53 -22.10 -17.85
C ASP A 247 -4.38 -20.81 -17.04
N GLU A 248 -3.30 -20.07 -17.27
CA GLU A 248 -3.03 -18.78 -16.61
C GLU A 248 -4.08 -17.74 -17.03
N ALA A 249 -4.34 -17.66 -18.34
CA ALA A 249 -5.35 -16.77 -18.89
C ALA A 249 -6.75 -17.10 -18.32
N ALA A 250 -7.16 -18.37 -18.30
CA ALA A 250 -8.44 -18.80 -17.76
C ALA A 250 -8.56 -18.51 -16.25
N PHE A 251 -7.49 -18.75 -15.51
CA PHE A 251 -7.42 -18.51 -14.07
C PHE A 251 -7.65 -17.04 -13.72
N HIS A 252 -6.99 -16.12 -14.43
CA HIS A 252 -7.15 -14.68 -14.21
C HIS A 252 -8.45 -14.14 -14.79
N MET A 253 -8.88 -14.63 -15.95
CA MET A 253 -10.14 -14.20 -16.58
C MET A 253 -11.36 -14.45 -15.70
N LYS A 254 -11.42 -15.60 -15.01
CA LYS A 254 -12.47 -15.90 -14.03
C LYS A 254 -12.50 -14.88 -12.88
N ARG A 255 -11.32 -14.49 -12.39
CA ARG A 255 -11.17 -13.54 -11.27
C ARG A 255 -11.41 -12.10 -11.70
N TYR A 256 -10.96 -11.73 -12.89
CA TYR A 256 -11.20 -10.42 -13.47
C TYR A 256 -12.70 -10.14 -13.57
N ARG A 257 -13.46 -11.08 -14.14
CA ARG A 257 -14.93 -11.00 -14.23
C ARG A 257 -15.60 -10.84 -12.87
N ALA A 258 -15.09 -11.53 -11.84
CA ALA A 258 -15.64 -11.45 -10.49
C ALA A 258 -15.27 -10.16 -9.76
N ALA A 259 -14.06 -9.64 -10.00
CA ALA A 259 -13.54 -8.45 -9.33
C ALA A 259 -14.03 -7.14 -9.96
N TYR A 260 -14.10 -7.09 -11.28
CA TYR A 260 -14.41 -5.90 -12.07
C TYR A 260 -15.35 -6.26 -13.24
N PRO A 261 -16.62 -6.60 -12.97
CA PRO A 261 -17.54 -7.12 -13.99
C PRO A 261 -17.77 -6.13 -15.15
N ASP A 262 -17.87 -4.84 -14.86
CA ASP A 262 -18.11 -3.80 -15.87
C ASP A 262 -16.88 -3.57 -16.76
N ASP A 263 -15.68 -3.49 -16.17
CA ASP A 263 -14.42 -3.39 -16.93
C ASP A 263 -14.20 -4.64 -17.79
N TYR A 264 -14.43 -5.82 -17.22
CA TYR A 264 -14.35 -7.08 -17.95
C TYR A 264 -15.29 -7.12 -19.15
N ALA A 265 -16.54 -6.68 -19.00
CA ALA A 265 -17.51 -6.61 -20.09
C ALA A 265 -17.07 -5.65 -21.19
N ARG A 266 -16.54 -4.46 -20.83
CA ARG A 266 -15.98 -3.49 -21.79
C ARG A 266 -14.78 -4.07 -22.54
N TRP A 267 -13.85 -4.69 -21.81
CA TRP A 267 -12.64 -5.28 -22.39
C TRP A 267 -12.98 -6.41 -23.37
N MET A 268 -13.88 -7.33 -23.01
CA MET A 268 -14.35 -8.39 -23.92
C MET A 268 -15.05 -7.83 -25.15
N GLY A 269 -15.86 -6.78 -25.00
CA GLY A 269 -16.52 -6.09 -26.12
C GLY A 269 -15.54 -5.42 -27.08
N ALA A 270 -14.48 -4.79 -26.56
CA ALA A 270 -13.42 -4.17 -27.37
C ALA A 270 -12.46 -5.20 -27.99
N GLY A 271 -12.22 -6.33 -27.32
CA GLY A 271 -11.38 -7.43 -27.81
C GLY A 271 -11.95 -8.09 -29.06
N GLY A 272 -13.27 -8.19 -29.18
CA GLY A 272 -13.94 -8.64 -30.42
C GLY A 272 -13.60 -7.75 -31.63
N THR A 273 -13.49 -6.43 -31.42
CA THR A 273 -13.17 -5.45 -32.46
C THR A 273 -11.68 -5.45 -32.85
N ARG A 274 -10.77 -5.69 -31.89
CA ARG A 274 -9.33 -5.84 -32.19
C ARG A 274 -9.02 -7.14 -32.93
N ALA A 275 -9.69 -8.25 -32.60
CA ALA A 275 -9.52 -9.54 -33.27
C ALA A 275 -10.04 -9.54 -34.72
N SER A 276 -11.04 -8.71 -35.05
CA SER A 276 -11.51 -8.55 -36.44
C SER A 276 -10.60 -7.65 -37.30
N GLN A 277 -9.80 -6.78 -36.68
CA GLN A 277 -8.85 -5.90 -37.38
C GLN A 277 -7.46 -6.52 -37.57
N ALA A 278 -7.14 -7.57 -36.81
CA ALA A 278 -5.89 -8.32 -36.91
C ALA A 278 -5.99 -9.61 -37.77
N ARG A 279 -7.11 -9.80 -38.48
CA ARG A 279 -7.32 -10.89 -39.45
C ARG A 279 -7.21 -10.38 -40.88
#